data_AF-X1CBM5-F1
#
_entry.id   AF-X1CBM5-F1
#
_cell.length_a   1.000
_cell.length_b   1.000
_cell.length_c   1.000
_cell.angle_alpha   90.00
_cell.angle_beta   90.00
_cell.angle_gamma   90.00
#
_symmetry.space_group_name_H-M   'P 1'
#
loop_
_entity.id
_entity.type
_entity.pdbx_description
1 polymer ?
#
loop_
_entity_poly.entity_id
_entity_poly.type
_entity_poly.pdbx_seq_one_letter_code
_entity_poly.pdbx_strand_id
1 'polypeptide(L)'
;MLFTSVTIDQPGKGIAGALHGAWLAGPPRVKEWDGLMLVGTNPLISMNGGLGANPARNLHRAKKRGLKLVVIDPRVTESARKADIHLQCKPGADTQILASIARHIIVNELYDREFVADNTEGFNELKQSLMPFAPDL
;
A
#
# COMPACT_ATOMS: atom_id res chain seq x y z
N MET A 1 -22.17 15.96 22.82
CA MET A 1 -21.25 14.90 22.31
C MET A 1 -21.58 14.72 20.83
N LEU A 2 -20.60 14.90 19.91
CA LEU A 2 -20.84 14.85 18.47
C LEU A 2 -20.60 13.41 17.98
N PHE A 3 -21.66 12.71 17.57
CA PHE A 3 -21.55 11.35 17.05
C PHE A 3 -21.49 11.39 15.52
N THR A 4 -20.35 10.98 14.97
CA THR A 4 -20.11 10.82 13.54
C THR A 4 -19.58 9.41 13.26
N SER A 5 -19.57 9.01 11.99
CA SER A 5 -18.91 7.77 11.56
C SER A 5 -17.41 7.73 11.95
N VAL A 6 -16.74 8.88 12.07
CA VAL A 6 -15.34 8.94 12.51
C VAL A 6 -15.19 8.60 13.99
N THR A 7 -16.12 9.07 14.83
CA THR A 7 -16.06 8.83 16.28
C THR A 7 -16.51 7.43 16.68
N ILE A 8 -17.37 6.78 15.86
CA ILE A 8 -17.89 5.42 16.13
C ILE A 8 -16.99 4.36 15.48
N ASP A 9 -16.70 4.49 14.19
CA ASP A 9 -16.05 3.42 13.42
C ASP A 9 -14.55 3.63 13.23
N GLN A 10 -14.03 4.81 13.56
CA GLN A 10 -12.63 5.18 13.31
C GLN A 10 -11.87 5.77 14.50
N PRO A 11 -12.21 5.50 15.79
CA PRO A 11 -11.48 6.09 16.92
C PRO A 11 -10.00 5.71 16.90
N GLY A 12 -9.69 4.53 16.36
CA GLY A 12 -8.32 4.06 16.21
C GLY A 12 -7.44 4.94 15.29
N LYS A 13 -8.02 5.72 14.36
CA LYS A 13 -7.21 6.58 13.47
C LYS A 13 -6.51 7.70 14.25
N GLY A 14 -7.21 8.31 15.20
CA GLY A 14 -6.63 9.36 16.05
C GLY A 14 -5.55 8.80 16.98
N ILE A 15 -5.80 7.63 17.56
CA ILE A 15 -4.84 6.94 18.44
C ILE A 15 -3.59 6.52 17.67
N ALA A 16 -3.75 5.91 16.49
CA ALA A 16 -2.63 5.51 15.65
C ALA A 16 -1.76 6.70 15.22
N GLY A 17 -2.38 7.82 14.85
CA GLY A 17 -1.64 9.05 14.54
C GLY A 17 -0.87 9.61 15.73
N ALA A 18 -1.41 9.49 16.95
CA ALA A 18 -0.71 9.91 18.17
C ALA A 18 0.46 8.99 18.54
N LEU A 19 0.34 7.68 18.30
CA LEU A 19 1.38 6.69 18.62
C LEU A 19 2.51 6.65 17.59
N HIS A 20 2.17 6.75 16.30
CA HIS A 20 3.13 6.56 15.21
C HIS A 20 3.54 7.87 14.52
N GLY A 21 2.92 8.99 14.90
CA GLY A 21 3.10 10.26 14.23
C GLY A 21 2.40 10.34 12.87
N ALA A 22 2.72 11.40 12.13
CA ALA A 22 2.19 11.64 10.79
C ALA A 22 3.28 11.46 9.74
N TRP A 23 2.88 11.06 8.53
CA TRP A 23 3.76 11.06 7.39
C TRP A 23 4.15 12.51 7.01
N LEU A 24 5.41 12.87 7.21
CA LEU A 24 5.91 14.24 6.99
C LEU A 24 6.40 14.50 5.56
N ALA A 25 6.46 13.48 4.69
CA ALA A 25 7.01 13.64 3.34
C ALA A 25 6.06 14.36 2.35
N GLY A 26 4.95 14.91 2.84
CA GLY A 26 3.99 15.68 2.08
C GLY A 26 2.97 14.82 1.31
N PRO A 27 2.16 15.46 0.44
CA PRO A 27 1.10 14.78 -0.28
C PRO A 27 1.64 13.81 -1.35
N PRO A 28 0.89 12.74 -1.68
CA PRO A 28 1.20 11.83 -2.78
C PRO A 28 1.52 12.55 -4.10
N ARG A 29 2.72 12.33 -4.64
CA ARG A 29 3.16 12.88 -5.93
C ARG A 29 2.85 11.92 -7.09
N VAL A 30 1.56 11.66 -7.33
CA VAL A 30 1.05 10.71 -8.36
C VAL A 30 1.65 10.94 -9.76
N LYS A 31 2.02 12.19 -10.07
CA LYS A 31 2.64 12.57 -11.35
C LYS A 31 4.08 12.10 -11.52
N GLU A 32 4.71 11.62 -10.46
CA GLU A 32 6.10 11.14 -10.46
C GLU A 32 6.18 9.62 -10.38
N TRP A 33 5.17 8.95 -9.83
CA TRP A 33 5.20 7.50 -9.59
C TRP A 33 5.37 6.66 -10.86
N ASP A 34 6.20 5.62 -10.77
CA ASP A 34 6.37 4.60 -11.81
C ASP A 34 5.60 3.31 -11.52
N GLY A 35 5.26 3.07 -10.24
CA GLY A 35 4.45 1.95 -9.77
C GLY A 35 3.40 2.38 -8.75
N LEU A 36 2.28 1.68 -8.74
CA LEU A 36 1.21 1.82 -7.74
C LEU A 36 0.70 0.43 -7.36
N MET A 37 0.71 0.13 -6.06
CA MET A 37 0.08 -1.06 -5.50
C MET A 37 -1.14 -0.66 -4.66
N LEU A 38 -2.31 -1.17 -5.03
CA LEU A 38 -3.55 -0.98 -4.27
C LEU A 38 -3.88 -2.27 -3.52
N VAL A 39 -4.11 -2.16 -2.21
CA VAL A 39 -4.46 -3.30 -1.34
C VAL A 39 -5.85 -3.05 -0.77
N GLY A 40 -6.81 -3.91 -1.12
CA GLY A 40 -8.19 -3.86 -0.61
C GLY A 40 -8.95 -2.56 -0.88
N THR A 41 -8.50 -1.73 -1.84
CA THR A 41 -9.07 -0.41 -2.10
C THR A 41 -9.47 -0.23 -3.55
N ASN A 42 -10.56 0.51 -3.75
CA ASN A 42 -11.12 0.81 -5.06
C ASN A 42 -11.34 2.33 -5.25
N PRO A 43 -10.26 3.10 -5.47
CA PRO A 43 -10.30 4.56 -5.55
C PRO A 43 -11.16 5.11 -6.70
N LEU A 44 -11.45 4.29 -7.71
CA LEU A 44 -12.31 4.69 -8.83
C LEU A 44 -13.78 4.86 -8.43
N ILE A 45 -14.20 4.21 -7.35
CA ILE A 45 -15.56 4.30 -6.81
C ILE A 45 -15.57 5.06 -5.49
N SER A 46 -14.66 4.74 -4.56
CA SER A 46 -14.64 5.36 -3.22
C SER A 46 -14.20 6.82 -3.23
N MET A 47 -13.63 7.30 -4.34
CA MET A 47 -12.97 8.60 -4.47
C MET A 47 -11.82 8.82 -3.46
N ASN A 48 -11.30 7.74 -2.87
CA ASN A 48 -10.24 7.77 -1.87
C ASN A 48 -9.22 6.65 -2.12
N GLY A 49 -7.94 6.89 -1.85
CA GLY A 49 -6.85 5.94 -2.13
C GLY A 49 -5.60 6.57 -2.75
N GLY A 50 -5.26 7.80 -2.35
CA GLY A 50 -4.00 8.45 -2.73
C GLY A 50 -3.92 9.01 -4.16
N LEU A 51 -4.94 8.81 -5.00
CA LEU A 51 -4.99 9.30 -6.39
C LEU A 51 -5.50 10.75 -6.54
N GLY A 52 -5.79 11.45 -5.44
CA GLY A 52 -6.27 12.84 -5.43
C GLY A 52 -7.74 13.00 -5.86
N ALA A 53 -8.17 14.26 -6.07
CA ALA A 53 -9.59 14.62 -6.23
C ALA A 53 -10.33 13.97 -7.42
N ASN A 54 -9.61 13.47 -8.44
CA ASN A 54 -10.22 12.72 -9.54
C ASN A 54 -9.39 11.46 -9.85
N PRO A 55 -9.63 10.37 -9.10
CA PRO A 55 -8.82 9.15 -9.22
C PRO A 55 -8.84 8.53 -10.61
N ALA A 56 -9.98 8.51 -11.29
CA ALA A 56 -10.11 7.93 -12.63
C ALA A 56 -9.24 8.66 -13.65
N ARG A 57 -9.32 10.00 -13.68
CA ARG A 57 -8.51 10.83 -14.59
C ARG A 57 -7.03 10.72 -14.26
N ASN A 58 -6.68 10.76 -12.98
CA ASN A 58 -5.28 10.73 -12.55
C ASN A 58 -4.63 9.37 -12.81
N LEU A 59 -5.34 8.26 -12.54
CA LEU A 59 -4.89 6.92 -12.90
C LEU A 59 -4.72 6.76 -14.41
N HIS A 60 -5.68 7.24 -15.21
CA HIS A 60 -5.57 7.19 -16.67
C HIS A 60 -4.33 7.94 -17.18
N ARG A 61 -4.07 9.15 -16.68
CA ARG A 61 -2.87 9.93 -17.02
C ARG A 61 -1.59 9.23 -16.58
N ALA A 62 -1.57 8.64 -15.38
CA ALA A 62 -0.42 7.92 -14.88
C ALA A 62 -0.13 6.66 -15.70
N LYS A 63 -1.16 5.85 -16.02
CA LYS A 63 -1.00 4.70 -16.92
C LYS A 63 -0.52 5.10 -18.32
N LYS A 64 -1.01 6.22 -18.87
CA LYS A 64 -0.52 6.76 -20.16
C LYS A 64 0.97 7.11 -20.13
N ARG A 65 1.50 7.52 -18.97
CA ARG A 65 2.94 7.77 -18.75
C ARG A 65 3.76 6.49 -18.56
N GLY A 66 3.11 5.35 -18.34
CA GLY A 66 3.78 4.05 -18.14
C GLY A 66 3.69 3.48 -16.73
N LEU A 67 2.91 4.09 -15.82
CA LEU A 67 2.70 3.59 -14.46
C LEU A 67 2.25 2.11 -14.49
N LYS A 68 2.95 1.27 -13.73
CA LYS A 68 2.54 -0.12 -13.46
C LYS A 68 1.59 -0.17 -12.27
N LEU A 69 0.42 -0.77 -12.48
CA LEU A 69 -0.63 -0.92 -11.48
C LEU A 69 -0.73 -2.37 -11.02
N VAL A 70 -0.49 -2.61 -9.73
CA VAL A 70 -0.77 -3.88 -9.05
C VAL A 70 -2.00 -3.68 -8.17
N VAL A 71 -2.94 -4.62 -8.21
CA VAL A 71 -4.12 -4.62 -7.33
C VAL A 71 -4.18 -5.95 -6.59
N ILE A 72 -4.23 -5.90 -5.27
CA ILE A 72 -4.44 -7.03 -4.37
C ILE A 72 -5.84 -6.88 -3.80
N ASP A 73 -6.78 -7.67 -4.31
CA ASP A 73 -8.19 -7.59 -3.94
C ASP A 73 -8.88 -8.92 -4.26
N PRO A 74 -9.60 -9.56 -3.31
CA PRO A 74 -10.37 -10.78 -3.58
C PRO A 74 -11.42 -10.58 -4.68
N ARG A 75 -11.87 -9.34 -4.91
CA ARG A 75 -12.88 -8.99 -5.91
C ARG A 75 -12.24 -8.44 -7.17
N VAL A 76 -12.88 -8.69 -8.30
CA VAL A 76 -12.58 -8.02 -9.58
C VAL A 76 -13.24 -6.64 -9.61
N THR A 77 -12.68 -5.69 -8.87
CA THR A 77 -13.12 -4.29 -8.82
C THR A 77 -12.77 -3.50 -10.09
N GLU A 78 -13.31 -2.29 -10.22
CA GLU A 78 -13.02 -1.36 -11.31
C GLU A 78 -11.53 -1.02 -11.38
N SER A 79 -10.88 -0.91 -10.22
CA SER A 79 -9.44 -0.71 -10.12
C SER A 79 -8.69 -1.96 -10.57
N ALA A 80 -9.11 -3.15 -10.12
CA ALA A 80 -8.52 -4.44 -10.53
C ALA A 80 -8.60 -4.67 -12.05
N ARG A 81 -9.72 -4.34 -12.69
CA ARG A 81 -9.88 -4.44 -14.16
C ARG A 81 -8.91 -3.58 -14.96
N LYS A 82 -8.32 -2.56 -14.34
CA LYS A 82 -7.31 -1.69 -14.96
C LYS A 82 -5.88 -2.10 -14.58
N ALA A 83 -5.70 -3.08 -13.70
CA ALA A 83 -4.40 -3.49 -13.19
C ALA A 83 -3.58 -4.20 -14.27
N ASP A 84 -2.27 -4.04 -14.19
CA ASP A 84 -1.32 -4.85 -14.95
C ASP A 84 -1.12 -6.21 -14.27
N ILE A 85 -1.21 -6.25 -12.93
CA ILE A 85 -1.27 -7.47 -12.13
C ILE A 85 -2.45 -7.37 -11.17
N HIS A 86 -3.38 -8.33 -11.24
CA HIS A 86 -4.45 -8.49 -10.25
C HIS A 86 -4.22 -9.78 -9.46
N LEU A 87 -3.85 -9.64 -8.19
CA LEU A 87 -3.75 -10.75 -7.25
C LEU A 87 -5.08 -10.90 -6.51
N GLN A 88 -5.85 -11.91 -6.89
CA GLN A 88 -7.08 -12.30 -6.21
C GLN A 88 -6.75 -13.10 -4.94
N CYS A 89 -6.47 -12.39 -3.86
CA CYS A 89 -6.16 -12.99 -2.58
C CYS A 89 -7.40 -13.60 -1.90
N LYS A 90 -7.18 -14.53 -0.95
CA LYS A 90 -8.23 -14.90 0.00
C LYS A 90 -8.47 -13.74 0.97
N PRO A 91 -9.73 -13.45 1.37
CA PRO A 91 -10.01 -12.42 2.37
C PRO A 91 -9.20 -12.62 3.65
N GLY A 92 -8.58 -11.54 4.15
CA GLY A 92 -7.75 -11.56 5.36
C GLY A 92 -6.29 -11.96 5.15
N ALA A 93 -5.85 -12.19 3.91
CA ALA A 93 -4.48 -12.60 3.60
C ALA A 93 -3.49 -11.44 3.34
N ASP A 94 -3.94 -10.19 3.49
CA ASP A 94 -3.17 -8.98 3.16
C ASP A 94 -1.82 -8.94 3.89
N THR A 95 -1.81 -9.25 5.18
CA THR A 95 -0.58 -9.24 6.00
C THR A 95 0.43 -10.28 5.53
N GLN A 96 -0.02 -11.49 5.19
CA GLN A 96 0.87 -12.56 4.71
C GLN A 96 1.45 -12.22 3.33
N ILE A 97 0.64 -11.64 2.44
CA ILE A 97 1.09 -11.23 1.10
C ILE A 97 2.13 -10.12 1.21
N LEU A 98 1.84 -9.08 1.99
CA LEU A 98 2.76 -7.95 2.18
C LEU A 98 4.05 -8.39 2.89
N ALA A 99 3.96 -9.29 3.88
CA ALA A 99 5.13 -9.87 4.52
C ALA A 99 5.98 -10.69 3.54
N SER A 100 5.35 -11.48 2.67
CA SER A 100 6.05 -12.27 1.65
C SER A 100 6.76 -11.38 0.61
N ILE A 101 6.12 -10.29 0.18
CA ILE A 101 6.72 -9.30 -0.72
C ILE A 101 7.93 -8.62 -0.04
N ALA A 102 7.77 -8.16 1.20
CA ALA A 102 8.85 -7.54 1.96
C ALA A 102 10.03 -8.50 2.16
N ARG A 103 9.74 -9.76 2.52
CA ARG A 103 10.74 -10.83 2.63
C ARG A 103 11.50 -10.99 1.30
N HIS A 104 10.80 -11.07 0.18
CA HIS A 104 11.41 -11.22 -1.14
C HIS A 104 12.35 -10.05 -1.46
N ILE A 105 11.92 -8.81 -1.19
CA ILE A 105 12.76 -7.61 -1.38
C ILE A 105 14.03 -7.68 -0.51
N ILE A 106 13.90 -8.07 0.76
CA ILE A 106 15.03 -8.12 1.69
C ILE A 106 16.02 -9.24 1.37
N VAL A 107 15.52 -10.45 1.08
CA VAL A 107 16.36 -11.62 0.80
C VAL A 107 17.15 -11.46 -0.50
N ASN A 108 16.55 -10.83 -1.51
CA ASN A 108 17.19 -10.58 -2.80
C ASN A 108 17.90 -9.21 -2.84
N GLU A 109 18.01 -8.52 -1.70
CA GLU A 109 18.69 -7.23 -1.56
C GLU A 109 18.22 -6.14 -2.55
N LEU A 110 16.91 -6.09 -2.84
CA LEU A 110 16.27 -5.15 -3.78
C LEU A 110 15.87 -3.82 -3.14
N TYR A 111 16.17 -3.62 -1.85
CA TYR A 111 15.90 -2.38 -1.13
C TYR A 111 17.07 -1.40 -1.23
N ASP A 112 16.78 -0.13 -0.99
CA ASP A 112 17.81 0.91 -0.89
C ASP A 112 18.59 0.75 0.42
N ARG A 113 19.83 0.26 0.31
CA ARG A 113 20.67 -0.08 1.47
C ARG A 113 21.12 1.15 2.24
N GLU A 114 21.48 2.21 1.53
CA GLU A 114 21.95 3.46 2.13
C GLU A 114 20.81 4.12 2.91
N PHE A 115 19.63 4.20 2.29
CA PHE A 115 18.44 4.74 2.96
C PHE A 115 18.10 3.96 4.24
N VAL A 116 18.08 2.63 4.16
CA VAL A 116 17.77 1.77 5.31
C VAL A 116 18.81 1.94 6.42
N ALA A 117 20.10 1.98 6.08
CA ALA A 117 21.17 2.14 7.07
C ALA A 117 21.10 3.50 7.79
N ASP A 118 20.82 4.57 7.06
CA ASP A 118 20.91 5.94 7.58
C ASP A 118 19.61 6.44 8.23
N ASN A 119 18.45 5.87 7.86
CA ASN A 119 17.14 6.45 8.20
C ASN A 119 16.18 5.48 8.88
N THR A 120 16.60 4.25 9.22
CA THR A 120 15.72 3.26 9.85
C THR A 120 16.36 2.58 11.04
N GLU A 121 15.50 2.10 11.96
CA GLU A 121 15.88 1.28 13.10
C GLU A 121 15.09 -0.04 13.05
N GLY A 122 15.60 -1.09 13.70
CA GLY A 122 14.87 -2.36 13.80
C GLY A 122 14.86 -3.22 12.52
N PHE A 123 15.72 -2.92 11.53
CA PHE A 123 15.73 -3.63 10.24
C PHE A 123 16.07 -5.12 10.38
N ASN A 124 16.98 -5.48 11.28
CA ASN A 124 17.38 -6.87 11.49
C ASN A 124 16.26 -7.68 12.14
N GLU A 125 15.56 -7.09 13.10
CA GLU A 125 14.39 -7.65 13.77
C GLU A 125 13.25 -7.86 12.76
N LEU A 126 12.98 -6.85 11.92
CA LEU A 126 12.05 -6.96 10.80
C LEU A 126 12.43 -8.12 9.88
N LYS A 127 13.69 -8.17 9.41
CA LYS A 127 14.20 -9.24 8.54
C LYS A 127 13.97 -10.61 9.16
N GLN A 128 14.27 -10.81 10.43
CA GLN A 128 14.06 -12.09 11.13
C GLN A 128 12.57 -12.46 11.20
N SER A 129 11.71 -11.51 11.59
CA SER A 129 10.26 -11.74 11.69
C SER A 129 9.60 -12.13 10.36
N LEU A 130 10.20 -11.72 9.23
CA LEU A 130 9.69 -12.00 7.89
C LEU A 130 10.11 -13.37 7.35
N MET A 131 11.08 -14.06 7.95
CA MET A 131 11.59 -15.33 7.45
C MET A 131 10.52 -16.43 7.27
N PRO A 132 9.52 -16.59 8.18
CA PRO A 132 8.46 -17.58 8.03
C PRO A 132 7.54 -17.35 6.81
N PHE A 133 7.52 -16.16 6.22
CA PHE A 133 6.64 -15.81 5.10
C PHE A 133 7.30 -16.12 3.74
N ALA A 134 7.94 -17.29 3.62
CA ALA A 134 8.42 -17.75 2.32
C ALA A 134 7.20 -18.14 1.46
N PRO A 135 7.13 -17.72 0.19
CA PRO A 135 6.13 -18.25 -0.72
C PRO A 135 6.42 -19.74 -0.94
N ASP A 136 5.40 -20.58 -0.77
CA ASP A 136 5.44 -21.95 -1.23
C ASP A 136 5.54 -21.90 -2.77
N LEU A 137 6.59 -22.51 -3.33
CA LEU A 137 6.76 -22.68 -4.78
C LEU A 137 5.83 -23.75 -5.33
#